data_AF-A0A1H7QSZ4-F1
#
_entry.id   AF-A0A1H7QSZ4-F1
#
_cell.length_a   1.000
_cell.length_b   1.000
_cell.length_c   1.000
_cell.angle_alpha   90.00
_cell.angle_beta   90.00
_cell.angle_gamma   90.00
#
_symmetry.space_group_name_H-M   'P 1'
#
loop_
_entity.id
_entity.type
_entity.pdbx_description
1 polymer ?
#
loop_
_entity_poly.entity_id
_entity_poly.type
_entity_poly.pdbx_seq_one_letter_code
_entity_poly.pdbx_strand_id
1 'polypeptide(L)' 'MAPWPRAADNNAGARNLVHIPGFLLLGGGVPVKAGDEVTAAVGVGGAPGGHLDEECANAGLQALAAKRK' A
#
# COMPACT_ATOMS: atom_id res chain seq x y z
N MET A 1 -10.58 -19.86 8.69
CA MET A 1 -10.55 -18.45 9.15
C MET A 1 -9.14 -18.18 9.65
N ALA A 2 -8.25 -17.65 8.81
CA ALA A 2 -6.89 -17.33 9.24
C ALA A 2 -6.93 -16.08 10.13
N PRO A 3 -6.23 -16.05 11.27
CA PRO A 3 -6.11 -14.85 12.07
C PRO A 3 -5.50 -13.74 11.20
N TRP A 4 -6.07 -12.54 11.38
CA TRP A 4 -5.66 -11.20 10.93
C TRP A 4 -4.17 -11.03 10.50
N PRO A 5 -3.84 -10.10 9.56
CA PRO A 5 -2.50 -9.97 8.96
C PRO A 5 -1.35 -10.01 9.99
N ARG A 6 -0.56 -11.10 9.94
CA ARG A 6 0.68 -11.28 10.72
C ARG A 6 1.78 -10.28 10.38
N ALA A 7 1.56 -9.39 9.40
CA ALA A 7 2.50 -8.37 9.01
C ALA A 7 2.91 -7.45 10.17
N ALA A 8 2.07 -7.31 11.20
CA ALA A 8 2.37 -6.49 12.38
C ALA A 8 3.17 -7.23 13.47
N ASP A 9 3.22 -8.57 13.45
CA ASP A 9 3.77 -9.36 14.57
C ASP A 9 5.30 -9.23 14.68
N ASN A 10 5.98 -8.95 13.56
CA ASN A 10 7.44 -8.81 13.51
C ASN A 10 7.93 -7.39 13.88
N ASN A 11 7.02 -6.44 14.15
CA ASN A 11 7.35 -5.06 14.50
C ASN A 11 6.53 -4.61 15.71
N ALA A 12 7.17 -4.51 16.87
CA ALA A 12 6.54 -4.10 18.12
C ALA A 12 5.78 -2.76 18.02
N GLY A 13 6.28 -1.80 17.24
CA GLY A 13 5.63 -0.51 17.02
C GLY A 13 4.40 -0.58 16.12
N ALA A 14 4.27 -1.60 15.28
CA ALA A 14 3.14 -1.79 14.37
C ALA A 14 2.02 -2.65 14.96
N ARG A 15 2.25 -3.36 16.07
CA ARG A 15 1.33 -4.35 16.67
C ARG A 15 -0.06 -3.82 16.98
N ASN A 16 -0.21 -2.52 17.25
CA ASN A 16 -1.50 -1.93 17.58
C ASN A 16 -2.18 -1.27 16.36
N LEU A 17 -1.45 -1.08 15.24
CA LEU A 17 -2.00 -0.43 14.04
C LEU A 17 -3.11 -1.26 13.39
N VAL A 18 -3.04 -2.58 13.53
CA VAL A 18 -4.06 -3.55 13.09
C VAL A 18 -5.44 -3.34 13.73
N HIS A 19 -5.52 -2.61 14.85
CA HIS A 19 -6.78 -2.35 15.54
C HIS A 19 -7.43 -1.02 15.12
N ILE A 20 -6.79 -0.24 14.25
CA ILE A 20 -7.36 1.00 13.72
C ILE A 20 -8.43 0.63 12.68
N PRO A 21 -9.69 1.05 12.86
CA PRO A 21 -10.74 0.79 11.87
C PRO A 21 -10.36 1.34 10.49
N GLY A 22 -10.53 0.53 9.45
CA GLY A 22 -10.19 0.92 8.08
C GLY A 22 -8.70 0.88 7.74
N PHE A 23 -7.84 0.41 8.66
CA PHE A 23 -6.41 0.29 8.41
C PHE A 23 -6.03 -1.15 8.07
N LEU A 24 -5.29 -1.34 6.98
CA LEU A 24 -4.83 -2.64 6.50
C LEU A 24 -3.30 -2.64 6.39
N LEU A 25 -2.62 -3.37 7.27
CA LEU A 25 -1.17 -3.57 7.18
C LEU A 25 -0.87 -4.72 6.23
N LEU A 26 -0.78 -4.39 4.95
CA LEU A 26 -0.43 -5.31 3.87
C LEU A 26 0.33 -4.53 2.79
N GLY A 27 1.27 -5.18 2.11
CA GLY A 27 1.90 -4.60 0.91
C GLY A 27 0.86 -4.36 -0.19
N GLY A 28 1.14 -3.41 -1.07
CA GLY A 28 0.24 -3.04 -2.18
C GLY A 28 -0.15 -1.56 -2.21
N GLY A 29 0.25 -0.79 -1.20
CA GLY A 29 0.02 0.66 -1.11
C GLY A 29 1.23 1.47 -1.55
N VAL A 30 1.04 2.46 -2.43
CA VAL A 30 2.08 3.39 -2.88
C VAL A 30 1.64 4.86 -2.73
N PRO A 31 2.52 5.79 -2.33
CA PRO A 31 2.18 7.19 -2.17
C PRO A 31 2.11 7.92 -3.53
N VAL A 32 1.19 8.89 -3.62
CA VAL A 32 1.15 9.88 -4.71
C VAL A 32 1.75 11.17 -4.19
N LYS A 33 2.73 11.71 -4.91
CA LYS A 33 3.47 12.91 -4.50
C LYS A 33 3.29 14.08 -5.47
N ALA A 34 3.28 15.29 -4.92
CA ALA A 34 3.42 16.54 -5.66
C ALA A 34 4.71 17.23 -5.19
N GLY A 35 5.81 17.07 -5.94
CA GLY A 35 7.14 17.37 -5.43
C GLY A 35 7.51 16.41 -4.29
N ASP A 36 7.88 16.96 -3.14
CA ASP A 36 8.23 16.18 -1.94
C ASP A 36 7.02 15.88 -1.04
N GLU A 37 5.86 16.50 -1.29
CA GLU A 37 4.66 16.36 -0.47
C GLU A 37 3.83 15.14 -0.90
N VAL A 38 3.40 14.32 0.07
CA VAL A 38 2.48 13.19 -0.16
C VAL A 38 1.04 13.70 -0.10
N THR A 39 0.33 13.67 -1.22
CA THR A 39 -1.02 14.23 -1.34
C THR A 39 -2.13 13.18 -1.40
N ALA A 40 -1.79 11.95 -1.80
CA ALA A 40 -2.72 10.82 -1.84
C ALA A 40 -1.95 9.48 -1.81
N ALA A 41 -2.67 8.37 -1.93
CA ALA A 41 -2.10 7.03 -2.10
C ALA A 41 -2.98 6.18 -3.02
N VAL A 42 -2.38 5.16 -3.63
CA VAL A 42 -3.06 4.12 -4.39
C VAL A 42 -2.81 2.79 -3.69
N GLY A 43 -3.87 2.01 -3.44
CA GLY A 43 -3.79 0.66 -2.90
C GLY A 43 -4.31 -0.36 -3.90
N VAL A 44 -3.55 -1.42 -4.13
CA VAL A 44 -3.93 -2.59 -4.95
C VAL A 44 -3.92 -3.84 -4.07
N GLY A 45 -4.79 -4.79 -4.35
CA GLY A 45 -4.84 -6.06 -3.65
C GLY A 45 -5.46 -7.14 -4.53
N GLY A 46 -4.81 -8.30 -4.59
CA GLY A 46 -5.33 -9.47 -5.31
C GLY A 46 -4.25 -10.33 -5.97
N ALA A 47 -3.03 -9.82 -6.09
CA ALA A 47 -1.91 -10.62 -6.57
C ALA A 47 -1.48 -11.71 -5.54
N PRO A 48 -0.70 -12.72 -5.94
CA PRO A 48 -0.14 -13.73 -5.04
C PRO A 48 0.80 -13.19 -3.94
N GLY A 49 1.16 -11.91 -3.99
CA GLY A 49 1.95 -11.24 -2.96
C GLY A 49 1.91 -9.72 -3.09
N GLY A 50 1.97 -9.00 -1.95
CA GLY A 50 1.79 -7.55 -1.92
C GLY A 50 2.84 -6.74 -2.70
N HIS A 51 4.05 -7.27 -2.92
CA HIS A 51 5.04 -6.63 -3.79
C HIS A 51 4.56 -6.54 -5.25
N LEU A 52 3.81 -7.54 -5.72
CA LEU A 52 3.21 -7.53 -7.06
C LEU A 52 2.03 -6.54 -7.13
N ASP A 53 1.29 -6.37 -6.03
CA ASP A 53 0.27 -5.33 -5.92
C ASP A 53 0.93 -3.93 -5.98
N GLU A 54 2.08 -3.72 -5.33
CA GLU A 54 2.85 -2.46 -5.41
C GLU A 54 3.38 -2.19 -6.82
N GLU A 55 3.88 -3.20 -7.51
CA GLU A 55 4.28 -3.09 -8.92
C GLU A 55 3.12 -2.65 -9.82
N CYS A 56 1.93 -3.24 -9.61
CA CYS A 56 0.71 -2.84 -10.33
C CYS A 56 0.32 -1.38 -10.04
N ALA A 57 0.35 -0.98 -8.77
CA ALA A 57 0.05 0.39 -8.36
C ALA A 57 1.03 1.40 -8.98
N ASN A 58 2.32 1.09 -8.96
CA ASN A 58 3.37 1.90 -9.58
C ASN A 58 3.21 2.00 -11.10
N ALA A 59 2.87 0.90 -11.79
CA ALA A 59 2.61 0.91 -13.23
C ALA A 59 1.45 1.85 -13.59
N GLY A 60 0.38 1.86 -12.78
CA GLY A 60 -0.74 2.80 -12.93
C GLY A 60 -0.30 4.26 -12.78
N LEU A 61 0.50 4.58 -11.76
CA LEU A 61 1.03 5.93 -11.56
C LEU A 61 1.95 6.38 -12.71
N GLN A 62 2.83 5.49 -13.20
CA GLN A 62 3.70 5.78 -14.34
C GLN A 62 2.90 6.08 -15.62
N ALA A 63 1.83 5.32 -15.87
CA ALA A 63 0.95 5.56 -17.01
C ALA A 63 0.25 6.94 -16.94
N LEU A 64 -0.10 7.41 -15.73
CA LEU A 64 -0.67 8.74 -15.53
C LEU A 64 0.37 9.86 -15.69
N ALA A 65 1.59 9.64 -15.19
CA ALA A 65 2.70 10.58 -15.37
C ALA A 65 3.02 10.79 -16.86
N ALA A 66 3.02 9.71 -17.66
CA ALA A 66 3.23 9.78 -19.11
C ALA A 66 2.11 10.51 -19.88
N LYS A 67 0.89 10.57 -19.33
CA LYS A 67 -0.28 11.23 -19.94
C LYS A 67 -0.39 12.73 -19.63
N ARG A 68 0.29 13.22 -18.59
CA ARG A 68 0.36 14.64 -18.27
C ARG A 68 1.45 15.30 -19.12
N LYS A 69 1.08 15.76 -20.32
CA LYS A 69 1.88 16.66 -21.16
C LYS A 69 1.27 18.06 -21.13
#